data_AF-A0A7S2J3X6-F1
#
_entry.id   AF-A0A7S2J3X6-F1
#
_cell.length_a   1.000
_cell.length_b   1.000
_cell.length_c   1.000
_cell.angle_alpha   90.00
_cell.angle_beta   90.00
_cell.angle_gamma   90.00
#
_symmetry.space_group_name_H-M   'P 1'
#
loop_
_entity.id
_entity.type
_entity.pdbx_description
1 polymer ?
#
loop_
_entity_poly.entity_id
_entity_poly.type
_entity_poly.pdbx_seq_one_letter_code
_entity_poly.pdbx_strand_id
1 'polypeptide(L)'
;VWIFCASQWQWCTCQGKLRWGNAGKYQERKPSNNNTEIKVQCAVGSHGFKDVRPGDDGKHCDCQVEVGTPYFNSLNPLLLPKNSPLSPGTRLIGDCDIYRQGMMDGDHGKAQ
;
A
#
# COMPACT_ATOMS: atom_id res chain seq x y z
N VAL A 1 -7.46 -4.13 -3.13
CA VAL A 1 -6.31 -3.51 -3.83
C VAL A 1 -5.02 -4.25 -3.49
N TRP A 2 -3.97 -4.09 -4.28
CA TRP A 2 -2.62 -4.56 -3.93
C TRP A 2 -1.77 -3.35 -3.61
N ILE A 3 -1.07 -3.38 -2.48
CA ILE A 3 -0.17 -2.32 -2.05
C ILE A 3 1.24 -2.86 -1.86
N PHE A 4 2.23 -2.05 -2.16
CA PHE A 4 3.61 -2.36 -1.83
C PHE A 4 3.73 -2.55 -0.32
N CYS A 5 4.31 -3.68 0.09
CA CYS A 5 4.52 -3.99 1.50
C CYS A 5 6.01 -3.89 1.88
N ALA A 6 6.87 -4.59 1.14
CA ALA A 6 8.29 -4.66 1.47
C ALA A 6 9.15 -5.03 0.25
N SER A 7 10.37 -4.49 0.20
CA SER A 7 11.38 -4.84 -0.81
C SER A 7 11.95 -6.23 -0.56
N GLN A 8 12.76 -6.72 -1.51
CA GLN A 8 13.52 -7.94 -1.32
C GLN A 8 14.35 -7.89 -0.01
N TRP A 9 14.42 -9.04 0.68
CA TRP A 9 15.12 -9.26 1.96
C TRP A 9 14.49 -8.61 3.19
N GLN A 10 13.43 -7.82 3.02
CA GLN A 10 12.71 -7.18 4.12
C GLN A 10 11.54 -8.05 4.63
N TRP A 11 11.04 -7.72 5.82
CA TRP A 11 9.87 -8.36 6.40
C TRP A 11 8.59 -7.64 6.01
N CYS A 12 7.55 -8.40 5.66
CA CYS A 12 6.21 -7.90 5.40
C CYS A 12 5.22 -8.58 6.36
N THR A 13 4.25 -7.80 6.87
CA THR A 13 3.09 -8.29 7.61
C THR A 13 1.82 -7.86 6.87
N CYS A 14 0.93 -8.80 6.58
CA CYS A 14 -0.24 -8.57 5.74
C CYS A 14 -1.45 -9.32 6.30
N GLN A 15 -2.61 -8.66 6.41
CA GLN A 15 -3.85 -9.33 6.86
C GLN A 15 -4.59 -10.07 5.74
N GLY A 16 -4.28 -9.75 4.49
CA GLY A 16 -4.81 -10.43 3.31
C GLY A 16 -3.81 -11.40 2.69
N LYS A 17 -4.02 -11.69 1.40
CA LYS A 17 -3.05 -12.43 0.61
C LYS A 17 -1.79 -11.61 0.39
N LEU A 18 -0.66 -12.27 0.34
CA LEU A 18 0.61 -11.68 -0.03
C LEU A 18 1.06 -12.23 -1.37
N ARG A 19 1.63 -11.40 -2.23
CA ARG A 19 2.25 -11.85 -3.48
C ARG A 19 3.71 -11.42 -3.54
N TRP A 20 4.58 -12.31 -3.97
CA TRP A 20 6.02 -12.13 -4.11
C TRP A 20 6.41 -12.19 -5.59
N GLY A 21 7.10 -11.17 -6.10
CA GLY A 21 7.60 -11.15 -7.47
C GLY A 21 7.62 -9.74 -8.06
N ASN A 22 7.57 -9.64 -9.39
CA ASN A 22 7.43 -8.38 -10.12
C ASN A 22 7.02 -8.62 -11.59
N ALA A 23 6.73 -7.54 -12.33
CA ALA A 23 6.54 -7.53 -13.78
C ALA A 23 5.66 -8.67 -14.34
N GLY A 24 4.54 -8.96 -13.66
CA GLY A 24 3.56 -9.97 -14.08
C GLY A 24 3.87 -11.41 -13.66
N LYS A 25 5.00 -11.66 -12.98
CA LYS A 25 5.33 -12.96 -12.38
C LYS A 25 5.28 -12.87 -10.87
N TYR A 26 4.22 -13.42 -10.28
CA TYR A 26 3.99 -13.39 -8.84
C TYR A 26 3.69 -14.79 -8.29
N GLN A 27 4.17 -15.04 -7.07
CA GLN A 27 3.78 -16.17 -6.24
C GLN A 27 2.89 -15.67 -5.10
N GLU A 28 1.70 -16.24 -4.95
CA GLU A 28 0.78 -15.85 -3.88
C GLU A 28 0.92 -16.75 -2.64
N ARG A 29 0.66 -16.16 -1.49
CA ARG A 29 0.52 -16.79 -0.18
C ARG A 29 -0.71 -16.22 0.51
N LYS A 30 -1.38 -17.04 1.29
CA LYS A 30 -2.52 -16.64 2.10
C LYS A 30 -2.16 -16.83 3.58
N PRO A 31 -2.76 -16.06 4.50
CA PRO A 31 -2.70 -16.38 5.92
C PRO A 31 -3.14 -17.83 6.16
N SER A 32 -2.56 -18.48 7.17
CA SER A 32 -3.02 -19.81 7.57
C SER A 32 -4.45 -19.71 8.13
N ASN A 33 -5.22 -20.80 8.05
CA ASN A 33 -6.64 -20.80 8.44
C ASN A 33 -6.92 -20.32 9.89
N ASN A 34 -5.90 -20.34 10.76
CA ASN A 34 -6.02 -19.92 12.16
C ASN A 34 -5.47 -18.51 12.43
N ASN A 35 -4.83 -17.87 11.46
CA ASN A 35 -4.23 -16.56 11.62
C ASN A 35 -4.94 -15.51 10.76
N THR A 36 -5.17 -14.35 11.34
CA THR A 36 -5.71 -13.17 10.64
C THR A 36 -4.65 -12.44 9.83
N GLU A 37 -3.38 -12.77 10.01
CA GLU A 37 -2.26 -12.17 9.30
C GLU A 37 -1.20 -13.19 8.88
N ILE A 38 -0.47 -12.82 7.83
CA ILE A 38 0.73 -13.50 7.36
C ILE A 38 1.93 -12.57 7.57
N LYS A 39 2.97 -13.09 8.23
CA LYS A 39 4.27 -12.44 8.37
C LYS A 39 5.33 -13.27 7.67
N VAL A 40 5.99 -12.68 6.68
CA VAL A 40 7.03 -13.35 5.89
C VAL A 40 8.21 -12.44 5.64
N GLN A 41 9.38 -13.05 5.48
CA GLN A 41 10.51 -12.38 4.84
C GLN A 41 10.36 -12.48 3.32
N CYS A 42 10.40 -11.33 2.64
CA CYS A 42 10.31 -11.17 1.19
C CYS A 42 11.62 -11.54 0.52
N ALA A 43 12.01 -12.80 0.65
CA ALA A 43 13.34 -13.29 0.30
C ALA A 43 13.23 -14.56 -0.53
N VAL A 44 14.12 -14.70 -1.51
CA VAL A 44 14.23 -15.93 -2.29
C VAL A 44 14.63 -17.08 -1.36
N GLY A 45 13.96 -18.22 -1.48
CA GLY A 45 14.16 -19.40 -0.64
C GLY A 45 13.45 -19.33 0.72
N SER A 46 13.06 -18.14 1.19
CA SER A 46 12.33 -17.99 2.45
C SER A 46 10.84 -18.27 2.26
N HIS A 47 10.19 -18.90 3.26
CA HIS A 47 8.75 -19.23 3.24
C HIS A 47 8.27 -19.92 1.94
N GLY A 48 9.16 -20.69 1.31
CA GLY A 48 8.92 -21.39 0.05
C GLY A 48 8.80 -20.48 -1.18
N PHE A 49 9.27 -19.23 -1.12
CA PHE A 49 9.34 -18.34 -2.27
C PHE A 49 10.43 -18.79 -3.23
N LYS A 50 10.04 -19.17 -4.44
CA LYS A 50 10.99 -19.45 -5.52
C LYS A 50 11.51 -18.15 -6.13
N ASP A 51 12.67 -18.20 -6.77
CA ASP A 51 13.09 -17.11 -7.63
C ASP A 51 12.25 -17.13 -8.92
N VAL A 52 11.29 -16.20 -9.02
CA VAL A 52 10.43 -16.08 -10.20
C VAL A 52 11.18 -15.55 -11.43
N ARG A 53 12.27 -14.82 -11.20
CA ARG A 53 13.08 -14.13 -12.21
C ARG A 53 14.53 -14.05 -11.69
N PRO A 54 15.33 -15.09 -11.94
CA PRO A 54 16.75 -15.10 -11.56
C PRO A 54 17.49 -13.88 -12.12
N GLY A 55 18.32 -13.25 -11.29
CA GLY A 55 19.13 -12.07 -11.66
C GLY A 55 18.40 -10.72 -11.60
N ASP A 56 17.09 -10.70 -11.31
CA ASP A 56 16.31 -9.45 -11.15
C ASP A 56 16.17 -9.10 -9.65
N ASP A 57 16.64 -7.94 -9.22
CA ASP A 57 16.59 -7.47 -7.83
C ASP A 57 15.34 -6.65 -7.49
N GLY A 58 14.50 -6.33 -8.48
CA GLY A 58 13.28 -5.56 -8.33
C GLY A 58 12.09 -6.35 -7.76
N LYS A 59 12.32 -7.56 -7.25
CA LYS A 59 11.29 -8.42 -6.66
C LYS A 59 10.87 -7.86 -5.30
N HIS A 60 9.57 -7.84 -5.04
CA HIS A 60 9.02 -7.30 -3.81
C HIS A 60 7.79 -8.10 -3.36
N CYS A 61 7.34 -7.84 -2.13
CA CYS A 61 6.05 -8.30 -1.66
C CYS A 61 5.00 -7.20 -1.79
N ASP A 62 3.85 -7.57 -2.33
CA ASP A 62 2.64 -6.78 -2.20
C ASP A 62 1.63 -7.46 -1.27
N CYS A 63 0.89 -6.65 -0.53
CA CYS A 63 -0.20 -7.10 0.32
C CYS A 63 -1.55 -6.81 -0.34
N GLN A 64 -2.44 -7.80 -0.34
CA GLN A 64 -3.83 -7.63 -0.72
C GLN A 64 -4.58 -7.01 0.45
N VAL A 65 -5.24 -5.90 0.19
CA VAL A 65 -6.03 -5.17 1.18
C VAL A 65 -7.46 -5.05 0.67
N GLU A 66 -8.41 -5.42 1.51
CA GLU A 66 -9.84 -5.25 1.24
C GLU A 66 -10.30 -3.86 1.68
N VAL A 67 -10.89 -3.12 0.75
CA VAL A 67 -11.35 -1.75 0.97
C VAL A 67 -12.47 -1.74 2.02
N GLY A 68 -12.46 -0.75 2.91
CA GLY A 68 -13.48 -0.60 3.94
C GLY A 68 -13.26 -1.45 5.20
N THR A 69 -12.24 -2.32 5.21
CA THR A 69 -11.83 -3.03 6.43
C THR A 69 -11.12 -2.10 7.43
N PRO A 70 -11.13 -2.43 8.74
CA PRO A 70 -10.34 -1.69 9.73
C PRO A 70 -8.86 -1.60 9.36
N TYR A 71 -8.31 -2.68 8.79
CA TYR A 71 -6.94 -2.70 8.29
C TYR A 71 -6.71 -1.67 7.20
N PHE A 72 -7.56 -1.61 6.17
CA PHE A 72 -7.48 -0.59 5.12
C PHE A 72 -7.49 0.83 5.68
N ASN A 73 -8.37 1.12 6.64
CA ASN A 73 -8.49 2.45 7.25
C ASN A 73 -7.30 2.81 8.16
N SER A 74 -6.54 1.82 8.61
CA SER A 74 -5.34 2.02 9.43
C SER A 74 -4.07 2.28 8.62
N LEU A 75 -4.10 2.05 7.30
CA LEU A 75 -2.94 2.23 6.44
C LEU A 75 -2.63 3.70 6.22
N ASN A 76 -1.34 4.00 6.03
CA ASN A 76 -0.93 5.32 5.54
C ASN A 76 -1.51 5.54 4.13
N PRO A 77 -2.31 6.59 3.90
CA PRO A 77 -2.90 6.87 2.59
C PRO A 77 -1.88 7.00 1.46
N LEU A 78 -0.63 7.35 1.75
CA LEU A 78 0.45 7.42 0.76
C LEU A 78 0.85 6.05 0.17
N LEU A 79 0.51 4.95 0.85
CA LEU A 79 0.75 3.59 0.36
C LEU A 79 -0.36 3.11 -0.58
N LEU A 80 -1.49 3.82 -0.62
CA LEU A 80 -2.63 3.44 -1.43
C LEU A 80 -2.44 3.89 -2.88
N PRO A 81 -2.84 3.08 -3.87
CA PRO A 81 -2.96 3.52 -5.25
C PRO A 81 -3.79 4.82 -5.35
N LYS A 82 -3.41 5.74 -6.25
CA LYS A 82 -4.08 7.05 -6.42
C LYS A 82 -5.59 6.95 -6.66
N ASN A 83 -6.04 5.86 -7.26
CA ASN A 83 -7.44 5.56 -7.55
C ASN A 83 -8.12 4.68 -6.50
N SER A 84 -7.50 4.49 -5.33
CA SER A 84 -8.12 3.72 -4.25
C SER A 84 -9.35 4.44 -3.73
N PRO A 85 -10.44 3.71 -3.41
CA PRO A 85 -11.60 4.31 -2.79
C PRO A 85 -11.19 4.97 -1.48
N LEU A 86 -11.57 6.23 -1.29
CA LEU A 86 -11.29 6.94 -0.05
C LEU A 86 -12.08 6.30 1.09
N SER A 87 -11.46 6.23 2.28
CA SER A 87 -12.16 5.78 3.48
C SER A 87 -13.37 6.69 3.78
N PRO A 88 -14.49 6.17 4.31
CA PRO A 88 -15.63 6.99 4.71
C PRO A 88 -15.20 8.14 5.63
N GLY A 89 -15.66 9.36 5.35
CA GLY A 89 -15.28 10.57 6.09
C GLY A 89 -13.96 11.23 5.66
N THR A 90 -13.25 10.67 4.68
CA THR A 90 -12.08 11.34 4.09
C THR A 90 -12.52 12.61 3.36
N ARG A 91 -11.85 13.72 3.63
CA ARG A 91 -12.00 14.98 2.89
C ARG A 91 -10.64 15.44 2.38
N LEU A 92 -10.62 16.06 1.21
CA LEU A 92 -9.42 16.73 0.71
C LEU A 92 -9.09 17.88 1.66
N ILE A 93 -7.89 17.84 2.25
CA ILE A 93 -7.42 18.82 3.24
C ILE A 93 -6.45 19.84 2.65
N GLY A 94 -5.99 19.63 1.41
CA GLY A 94 -5.14 20.58 0.71
C GLY A 94 -4.97 20.22 -0.76
N ASP A 95 -5.17 21.23 -1.61
CA ASP A 95 -4.78 21.27 -3.01
C ASP A 95 -4.45 22.73 -3.37
N CYS A 96 -3.94 22.97 -4.58
CA CYS A 96 -3.59 24.33 -5.02
C CYS A 96 -4.78 25.29 -5.00
N ASP A 97 -5.99 24.82 -5.24
CA ASP A 97 -7.20 25.64 -5.28
C ASP A 97 -7.69 25.98 -3.87
N ILE A 98 -7.62 25.04 -2.92
CA ILE A 98 -7.85 25.25 -1.47
C ILE A 98 -6.86 26.28 -0.93
N TYR A 99 -5.58 26.18 -1.30
CA TYR A 99 -4.58 27.17 -0.88
C TYR A 99 -4.79 28.54 -1.55
N ARG A 100 -5.17 28.56 -2.83
CA ARG A 100 -5.48 29.81 -3.54
C ARG A 100 -6.71 30.49 -2.96
N GLN A 101 -7.75 29.72 -2.63
CA GLN A 101 -8.95 30.23 -1.96
C GLN A 101 -8.61 30.78 -0.57
N GLY A 102 -7.82 30.05 0.23
CA GLY A 102 -7.35 30.54 1.52
C GLY A 102 -6.55 31.85 1.43
N MET A 103 -5.79 32.05 0.34
CA MET A 103 -5.12 33.32 0.06
C MET A 103 -6.12 34.47 -0.19
N MET A 104 -7.20 34.21 -0.95
CA MET A 104 -8.25 35.21 -1.21
C MET A 104 -9.08 35.52 0.04
N ASP A 105 -9.36 34.52 0.87
CA ASP A 105 -10.21 34.67 2.06
C ASP A 105 -9.49 35.35 3.23
N GLY A 106 -8.15 35.26 3.28
CA GLY A 106 -7.31 35.87 4.30
C GLY A 106 -7.06 37.38 4.10
N ASP A 107 -6.44 38.02 5.10
CA ASP A 107 -6.15 39.47 5.08
C ASP A 107 -5.29 39.89 3.87
N HIS A 108 -4.50 38.97 3.29
CA HIS A 108 -3.74 39.22 2.08
C HIS A 108 -4.59 39.38 0.82
N GLY A 109 -5.73 38.67 0.70
CA GLY A 109 -6.64 38.76 -0.44
C GLY A 109 -7.57 39.97 -0.39
N LYS A 110 -7.90 40.45 0.82
CA LYS A 110 -8.68 41.68 1.04
C LYS A 110 -7.90 42.98 0.80
N ALA A 111 -6.58 42.89 0.67
CA ALA A 111 -5.67 44.02 0.50
C ALA A 111 -5.25 44.26 -0.97
N GLN A 112 -5.77 43.48 -1.93
CA GLN A 112 -5.62 43.69 -3.37
C GLN A 112 -6.92 44.25 -3.97
#